data_AF-D1A251-F1
#
_entry.id   AF-D1A251-F1
#
_cell.length_a   1.000
_cell.length_b   1.000
_cell.length_c   1.000
_cell.angle_alpha   90.00
_cell.angle_beta   90.00
_cell.angle_gamma   90.00
#
_symmetry.space_group_name_H-M   'P 1'
#
loop_
_entity.id
_entity.type
_entity.pdbx_description
1 polymer ?
#
loop_
_entity_poly.entity_id
_entity_poly.type
_entity_poly.pdbx_seq_one_letter_code
_entity_poly.pdbx_strand_id
1 'polypeptide(L)'
;MGTIVARSAAVAAAGLLLLVALIAPGAPARSDTVGQITEGLRSSRLYVTTEARGALDAAGQARVRRALEAADRADVRAVVTRAGVDQRTLIGMLRAVQSRLDRGGTYVAITADDRMLAISDRMSGTELNRLIAQTGGGGIEERLVAFSRLAEDQAIESARSGAITTYVMLVLLVLVAAAVTGLMLVSRTRGRRRLARQMAELKDSVQEDVTRLGEDIAALDLRVTDPGLDPAAREDYARALDSYDAAKAAVAAARRPEDMREVTSALEDGRYHMAAVRARLASEPVPERRPPCFFNPQHGPSARDVVWAPPGGTPREVPACAADAEAVEGGADPDARLVPVGGTRRPYWDAGPLYAPYAGGYYRGFGGVDLLSGMLIGTTLGAVLTPGWGLGAHGDQLGGDAGDLGGGWDFGSGDFGGGFGGDF
;
A
#
# COMPACT_ATOMS: atom_id res chain seq x y z
N MET A 1 11.28 -54.14 54.34
CA MET A 1 11.28 -53.63 55.74
C MET A 1 10.19 -52.56 55.80
N GLY A 2 8.95 -52.89 56.12
CA GLY A 2 8.42 -53.19 57.46
C GLY A 2 7.52 -52.01 57.88
N THR A 3 6.23 -52.04 57.52
CA THR A 3 5.07 -52.21 58.45
C THR A 3 4.87 -51.05 59.43
N ILE A 4 3.87 -50.17 59.26
CA ILE A 4 2.43 -50.30 59.65
C ILE A 4 2.15 -49.75 61.07
N VAL A 5 1.27 -48.72 61.10
CA VAL A 5 0.18 -48.43 62.05
C VAL A 5 0.49 -47.85 63.45
N ALA A 6 -0.16 -46.72 63.78
CA ALA A 6 -1.25 -46.68 64.76
C ALA A 6 -1.84 -45.26 64.96
N ARG A 7 -3.17 -45.17 64.84
CA ARG A 7 -4.06 -44.06 65.25
C ARG A 7 -4.42 -44.21 66.73
N SER A 8 -4.84 -43.12 67.39
CA SER A 8 -6.02 -42.95 68.30
C SER A 8 -5.78 -41.74 69.22
N ALA A 9 -6.58 -40.66 69.18
CA ALA A 9 -7.84 -40.41 69.93
C ALA A 9 -7.62 -40.35 71.46
N ALA A 10 -8.15 -39.46 72.30
CA ALA A 10 -9.09 -38.33 72.22
C ALA A 10 -9.17 -37.65 73.63
N VAL A 11 -10.01 -36.61 73.75
CA VAL A 11 -10.81 -36.20 74.95
C VAL A 11 -10.32 -35.02 75.83
N ALA A 12 -11.11 -33.92 75.75
CA ALA A 12 -11.72 -33.03 76.78
C ALA A 12 -10.86 -32.44 77.94
N ALA A 13 -11.23 -31.38 78.67
CA ALA A 13 -12.10 -30.18 78.62
C ALA A 13 -11.96 -29.52 80.01
N ALA A 14 -12.30 -28.22 80.14
CA ALA A 14 -12.44 -27.42 81.39
C ALA A 14 -11.12 -27.01 82.11
N GLY A 15 -10.98 -25.85 82.74
CA GLY A 15 -11.86 -24.70 82.97
C GLY A 15 -11.13 -23.63 83.81
N LEU A 16 -11.33 -22.37 83.41
CA LEU A 16 -11.46 -21.12 84.18
C LEU A 16 -10.61 -20.81 85.46
N LEU A 17 -10.03 -19.58 85.44
CA LEU A 17 -9.68 -18.65 86.54
C LEU A 17 -8.40 -18.88 87.39
N LEU A 18 -7.37 -18.04 87.20
CA LEU A 18 -6.85 -17.16 88.26
C LEU A 18 -5.91 -16.03 87.74
N LEU A 19 -6.28 -14.79 88.09
CA LEU A 19 -5.49 -13.55 88.29
C LEU A 19 -3.97 -13.56 87.98
N VAL A 20 -3.55 -12.77 86.99
CA VAL A 20 -2.33 -11.93 87.09
C VAL A 20 -2.64 -10.58 86.42
N ALA A 21 -3.00 -9.59 87.21
CA ALA A 21 -2.71 -8.20 86.89
C ALA A 21 -1.28 -7.94 87.38
N LEU A 22 -0.37 -7.50 86.51
CA LEU A 22 0.62 -6.46 86.80
C LEU A 22 1.45 -6.13 85.54
N ILE A 23 1.51 -4.83 85.23
CA ILE A 23 2.51 -4.13 84.41
C ILE A 23 2.33 -4.27 82.88
N ALA A 24 1.51 -3.39 82.30
CA ALA A 24 1.61 -3.05 80.89
C ALA A 24 2.66 -1.92 80.71
N PRO A 25 3.71 -2.11 79.88
CA PRO A 25 4.59 -1.02 79.49
C PRO A 25 3.81 -0.02 78.63
N GLY A 26 4.06 1.28 78.81
CA GLY A 26 3.39 2.36 78.10
C GLY A 26 3.45 2.16 76.58
N ALA A 27 2.28 2.28 75.92
CA ALA A 27 2.18 2.25 74.47
C ALA A 27 2.93 3.46 73.86
N PRO A 28 3.75 3.27 72.79
CA PRO A 28 4.36 4.39 72.08
C PRO A 28 3.27 5.23 71.39
N ALA A 29 3.53 6.54 71.25
CA ALA A 29 2.66 7.48 70.56
C ALA A 29 2.31 6.98 69.14
N ARG A 30 1.01 6.96 68.79
CA ARG A 30 0.51 6.43 67.52
C ARG A 30 0.85 7.39 66.37
N SER A 31 1.69 6.95 65.44
CA SER A 31 1.78 7.51 64.09
C SER A 31 0.67 6.89 63.22
N ASP A 32 0.00 7.71 62.40
CA ASP A 32 -1.06 7.20 61.52
C ASP A 32 -0.45 6.33 60.41
N THR A 33 -1.05 5.17 60.18
CA THR A 33 -0.61 4.24 59.14
C THR A 33 -1.04 4.73 57.75
N VAL A 34 -0.34 4.28 56.70
CA VAL A 34 -0.73 4.55 55.29
C VAL A 34 -2.19 4.19 55.03
N GLY A 35 -2.71 3.12 55.65
CA GLY A 35 -4.11 2.72 55.53
C GLY A 35 -5.09 3.76 56.09
N GLN A 36 -4.77 4.35 57.25
CA GLN A 36 -5.59 5.39 57.86
C GLN A 36 -5.56 6.70 57.05
N ILE A 37 -4.38 7.07 56.52
CA ILE A 37 -4.24 8.23 55.61
C ILE A 37 -5.07 8.00 54.33
N THR A 38 -4.98 6.79 53.76
CA THR A 38 -5.72 6.41 52.54
C THR A 38 -7.23 6.52 52.77
N GLU A 39 -7.74 6.00 53.88
CA GLU A 39 -9.18 6.03 54.18
C GLU A 39 -9.68 7.45 54.50
N GLY A 40 -8.86 8.24 55.21
CA GLY A 40 -9.14 9.65 55.43
C GLY A 40 -9.18 10.45 54.12
N LEU A 41 -8.26 10.16 53.20
CA LEU A 41 -8.22 10.78 51.88
C LEU A 41 -9.34 10.30 50.94
N ARG A 42 -9.92 9.12 51.18
CA ARG A 42 -11.10 8.61 50.46
C ARG A 42 -12.33 9.46 50.77
N SER A 43 -12.49 9.84 52.03
CA SER A 43 -13.66 10.60 52.53
C SER A 43 -13.50 12.11 52.44
N SER A 44 -12.28 12.63 52.50
CA SER A 44 -11.96 14.06 52.43
C SER A 44 -10.67 14.27 51.64
N ARG A 45 -10.60 15.23 50.71
CA ARG A 45 -9.36 15.49 49.95
C ARG A 45 -8.19 16.02 50.80
N LEU A 46 -8.43 16.36 52.07
CA LEU A 46 -7.41 16.75 53.05
C LEU A 46 -7.36 15.74 54.21
N TYR A 47 -6.16 15.29 54.56
CA TYR A 47 -5.88 14.51 55.77
C TYR A 47 -4.76 15.17 56.60
N VAL A 48 -5.03 15.47 57.88
CA VAL A 48 -4.05 16.00 58.82
C VAL A 48 -3.69 14.88 59.80
N THR A 49 -2.41 14.51 59.88
CA THR A 49 -2.01 13.41 60.77
C THR A 49 -2.21 13.78 62.24
N THR A 50 -2.40 12.77 63.08
CA THR A 50 -2.59 12.90 64.53
C THR A 50 -1.44 13.70 65.19
N GLU A 51 -0.23 13.57 64.66
CA GLU A 51 0.98 14.28 65.11
C GLU A 51 1.07 15.73 64.58
N ALA A 52 0.25 16.10 63.60
CA ALA A 52 0.21 17.41 62.96
C ALA A 52 -1.08 18.19 63.22
N ARG A 53 -1.91 17.76 64.20
CA ARG A 53 -3.22 18.39 64.49
C ARG A 53 -3.15 19.88 64.85
N GLY A 54 -2.01 20.33 65.37
CA GLY A 54 -1.76 21.76 65.67
C GLY A 54 -1.28 22.59 64.47
N ALA A 55 -1.04 21.98 63.31
CA ALA A 55 -0.47 22.66 62.14
C ALA A 55 -1.52 23.47 61.35
N LEU A 56 -2.80 23.07 61.39
CA LEU A 56 -3.93 23.84 60.83
C LEU A 56 -5.12 23.84 61.79
N ASP A 57 -5.70 25.02 61.98
CA ASP A 57 -6.98 25.18 62.69
C ASP A 57 -8.17 24.68 61.85
N ALA A 58 -9.34 24.57 62.49
CA ALA A 58 -10.55 24.07 61.82
C ALA A 58 -10.99 24.93 60.62
N ALA A 59 -10.77 26.26 60.71
CA ALA A 59 -11.13 27.19 59.65
C ALA A 59 -10.21 27.02 58.42
N GLY A 60 -8.90 26.87 58.63
CA GLY A 60 -7.93 26.61 57.57
C GLY A 60 -8.15 25.25 56.92
N GLN A 61 -8.45 24.21 57.70
CA GLN A 61 -8.81 22.90 57.12
C GLN A 61 -10.04 22.96 56.22
N ALA A 62 -11.07 23.74 56.59
CA ALA A 62 -12.26 23.92 55.76
C ALA A 62 -11.99 24.74 54.48
N ARG A 63 -11.08 25.71 54.53
CA ARG A 63 -10.65 26.48 53.34
C ARG A 63 -9.85 25.62 52.37
N VAL A 64 -8.86 24.88 52.87
CA VAL A 64 -8.07 23.94 52.06
C VAL A 64 -8.96 22.85 51.45
N ARG A 65 -9.86 22.24 52.23
CA ARG A 65 -10.76 21.20 51.70
C ARG A 65 -11.60 21.71 50.53
N ARG A 66 -12.21 22.90 50.65
CA ARG A 66 -12.96 23.52 49.55
C ARG A 66 -12.10 23.80 48.33
N ALA A 67 -10.86 24.28 48.53
CA ALA A 67 -9.94 24.54 47.43
C ALA A 67 -9.47 23.25 46.71
N LEU A 68 -9.32 22.15 47.45
CA LEU A 68 -8.99 20.85 46.88
C LEU A 68 -10.20 20.22 46.18
N GLU A 69 -11.41 20.39 46.70
CA GLU A 69 -12.66 19.93 46.07
C GLU A 69 -12.95 20.69 44.76
N ALA A 70 -12.59 21.97 44.68
CA ALA A 70 -12.74 22.77 43.46
C ALA A 70 -11.76 22.37 42.34
N ALA A 71 -10.63 21.73 42.67
CA ALA A 71 -9.64 21.24 41.71
C ALA A 71 -10.06 19.87 41.13
N ASP A 72 -11.08 19.86 40.27
CA ASP A 72 -11.69 18.64 39.74
C ASP A 72 -10.80 17.91 38.71
N ARG A 73 -10.23 18.63 37.74
CA ARG A 73 -9.41 18.03 36.67
C ARG A 73 -8.06 17.53 37.18
N ALA A 74 -7.46 18.22 38.14
CA ALA A 74 -6.19 17.85 38.75
C ALA A 74 -6.30 16.78 39.84
N ASP A 75 -7.51 16.53 40.38
CA ASP A 75 -7.82 15.64 41.52
C ASP A 75 -6.75 15.71 42.63
N VAL A 76 -6.63 16.89 43.25
CA VAL A 76 -5.58 17.16 44.23
C VAL A 76 -5.98 16.66 45.62
N ARG A 77 -5.12 15.84 46.24
CA ARG A 77 -5.30 15.30 47.59
C ARG A 77 -4.10 15.63 48.47
N ALA A 78 -4.34 16.16 49.66
CA ALA A 78 -3.31 16.73 50.52
C ALA A 78 -3.15 15.98 51.85
N VAL A 79 -1.91 15.72 52.25
CA VAL A 79 -1.53 15.17 53.56
C VAL A 79 -0.69 16.18 54.32
N VAL A 80 -1.11 16.56 55.52
CA VAL A 80 -0.31 17.41 56.43
C VAL A 80 0.35 16.53 57.49
N THR A 81 1.68 16.58 57.57
CA THR A 81 2.46 15.73 58.49
C THR A 81 3.26 16.56 59.49
N ARG A 82 3.81 15.89 60.52
CA ARG A 82 4.72 16.53 61.48
C ARG A 82 5.96 17.12 60.81
N ALA A 83 6.67 17.99 61.54
CA ALA A 83 7.96 18.51 61.12
C ALA A 83 9.04 17.41 61.08
N GLY A 84 10.08 17.62 60.27
CA GLY A 84 11.27 16.77 60.26
C GLY A 84 11.09 15.37 59.66
N VAL A 85 10.11 15.16 58.78
CA VAL A 85 9.97 13.91 57.99
C VAL A 85 10.88 13.96 56.76
N ASP A 86 11.71 12.95 56.53
CA ASP A 86 12.58 12.94 55.35
C ASP A 86 11.78 12.87 54.02
N GLN A 87 12.31 13.49 52.97
CA GLN A 87 11.71 13.52 51.63
C GLN A 87 11.48 12.12 51.07
N ARG A 88 12.41 11.19 51.28
CA ARG A 88 12.25 9.80 50.81
C ARG A 88 11.05 9.11 51.46
N THR A 89 10.85 9.35 52.76
CA THR A 89 9.72 8.81 53.51
C THR A 89 8.40 9.41 53.02
N LEU A 90 8.36 10.72 52.76
CA LEU A 90 7.17 11.40 52.21
C LEU A 90 6.81 10.87 50.81
N ILE A 91 7.78 10.74 49.91
CA ILE A 91 7.55 10.19 48.56
C ILE A 91 7.06 8.74 48.65
N GLY A 92 7.69 7.92 49.50
CA GLY A 92 7.27 6.53 49.72
C GLY A 92 5.84 6.42 50.24
N MET A 93 5.48 7.28 51.20
CA MET A 93 4.11 7.39 51.73
C MET A 93 3.12 7.79 50.64
N LEU A 94 3.39 8.89 49.91
CA LEU A 94 2.50 9.38 48.86
C LEU A 94 2.29 8.33 47.76
N ARG A 95 3.34 7.62 47.34
CA ARG A 95 3.21 6.51 46.35
C ARG A 95 2.37 5.36 46.90
N ALA A 96 2.57 4.99 48.16
CA ALA A 96 1.79 3.94 48.81
C ALA A 96 0.30 4.33 48.96
N VAL A 97 0.01 5.62 49.16
CA VAL A 97 -1.36 6.17 49.17
C VAL A 97 -1.95 6.18 47.76
N GLN A 98 -1.22 6.74 46.77
CA GLN A 98 -1.65 6.83 45.36
C GLN A 98 -2.01 5.45 44.79
N SER A 99 -1.18 4.43 45.04
CA SER A 99 -1.43 3.05 44.59
C SER A 99 -2.67 2.40 45.19
N ARG A 100 -3.17 2.89 46.34
CA ARG A 100 -4.34 2.33 47.03
C ARG A 100 -5.63 3.11 46.77
N LEU A 101 -5.54 4.38 46.36
CA LEU A 101 -6.69 5.24 46.06
C LEU A 101 -6.97 5.28 44.56
N ASP A 102 -6.19 6.07 43.83
CA ASP A 102 -6.27 6.22 42.39
C ASP A 102 -4.93 6.72 41.85
N ARG A 103 -4.44 6.08 40.80
CA ARG A 103 -3.20 6.46 40.12
C ARG A 103 -3.34 7.77 39.35
N GLY A 104 -4.56 8.13 38.95
CA GLY A 104 -4.85 9.34 38.19
C GLY A 104 -4.83 10.65 38.98
N GLY A 105 -4.78 10.60 40.33
CA GLY A 105 -4.81 11.79 41.20
C GLY A 105 -3.45 12.45 41.42
N THR A 106 -3.48 13.72 41.85
CA THR A 106 -2.29 14.48 42.26
C THR A 106 -2.20 14.50 43.78
N TYR A 107 -1.14 13.93 44.34
CA TYR A 107 -0.99 13.79 45.79
C TYR A 107 0.10 14.71 46.30
N VAL A 108 -0.24 15.58 47.24
CA VAL A 108 0.68 16.54 47.86
C VAL A 108 0.83 16.26 49.35
N ALA A 109 2.06 16.26 49.85
CA ALA A 109 2.37 16.27 51.26
C ALA A 109 3.01 17.61 51.63
N ILE A 110 2.63 18.15 52.79
CA ILE A 110 3.28 19.30 53.40
C ILE A 110 3.56 19.01 54.87
N THR A 111 4.79 19.26 55.28
CA THR A 111 5.22 19.08 56.68
C THR A 111 4.95 20.36 57.48
N ALA A 112 4.88 20.24 58.81
CA ALA A 112 4.70 21.40 59.70
C ALA A 112 5.87 22.40 59.68
N ASP A 113 7.01 22.04 59.07
CA ASP A 113 8.15 22.91 58.73
C ASP A 113 8.11 23.43 57.27
N ASP A 114 6.92 23.51 56.68
CA ASP A 114 6.63 24.09 55.36
C ASP A 114 7.33 23.43 54.15
N ARG A 115 7.79 22.19 54.29
CA ARG A 115 8.33 21.42 53.16
C ARG A 115 7.20 20.73 52.42
N MET A 116 7.03 21.10 51.16
CA MET A 116 5.99 20.57 50.27
C MET A 116 6.59 19.65 49.20
N LEU A 117 5.94 18.52 48.96
CA LEU A 117 6.27 17.55 47.93
C LEU A 117 5.00 17.05 47.27
N ALA A 118 5.03 16.84 45.96
CA ALA A 118 3.88 16.31 45.23
C ALA A 118 4.30 15.21 44.25
N ILE A 119 3.37 14.29 43.98
CA ILE A 119 3.48 13.27 42.94
C ILE A 119 2.19 13.23 42.12
N SER A 120 2.31 12.87 40.84
CA SER A 120 1.19 12.70 39.92
C SER A 120 1.62 11.76 38.79
N ASP A 121 0.70 10.95 38.26
CA ASP A 121 0.91 10.19 37.02
C ASP A 121 0.54 11.02 35.78
N ARG A 122 -0.12 12.18 35.97
CA ARG A 122 -0.56 13.09 34.88
C ARG A 122 0.37 14.26 34.64
N MET A 123 1.30 14.52 35.55
CA MET A 123 2.22 15.65 35.49
C MET A 123 3.64 15.17 35.75
N SER A 124 4.60 15.70 34.99
CA SER A 124 6.01 15.41 35.20
C SER A 124 6.50 15.97 36.54
N GLY A 125 7.54 15.35 37.12
CA GLY A 125 8.17 15.86 38.34
C GLY A 125 8.68 17.30 38.22
N THR A 126 9.10 17.71 37.02
CA THR A 126 9.54 19.08 36.73
C THR A 126 8.38 20.08 36.82
N GLU A 127 7.22 19.74 36.26
CA GLU A 127 6.02 20.57 36.36
C GLU A 127 5.55 20.71 37.81
N LEU A 128 5.48 19.61 38.55
CA LEU A 128 5.08 19.63 39.96
C LEU A 128 6.03 20.48 40.81
N ASN A 129 7.35 20.35 40.62
CA ASN A 129 8.33 21.18 41.32
C ASN A 129 8.20 22.67 40.97
N ARG A 130 7.88 23.00 39.71
CA ARG A 130 7.58 24.37 39.29
C ARG A 130 6.33 24.91 40.00
N LEU A 131 5.26 24.12 40.07
CA LEU A 131 4.04 24.53 40.79
C LEU A 131 4.34 24.78 42.27
N ILE A 132 5.05 23.85 42.93
CA ILE A 132 5.44 23.97 44.34
C ILE A 132 6.27 25.25 44.57
N ALA A 133 7.22 25.57 43.69
CA ALA A 133 8.02 26.79 43.80
C ALA A 133 7.18 28.08 43.65
N GLN A 134 6.07 28.02 42.92
CA GLN A 134 5.16 29.15 42.71
C GLN A 134 4.15 29.35 43.86
N THR A 135 3.98 28.38 44.75
CA THR A 135 3.12 28.49 45.94
C THR A 135 3.69 29.37 47.08
N GLY A 136 4.71 30.20 46.81
CA GLY A 136 5.58 30.82 47.81
C GLY A 136 4.88 31.72 48.84
N GLY A 137 5.55 31.88 50.00
CA GLY A 137 5.32 32.93 51.00
C GLY A 137 3.96 32.90 51.69
N GLY A 138 3.78 32.02 52.67
CA GLY A 138 2.53 31.86 53.40
C GLY A 138 2.52 30.65 54.32
N GLY A 139 1.51 30.54 55.18
CA GLY A 139 1.30 29.34 56.01
C GLY A 139 0.85 28.13 55.19
N ILE A 140 0.87 26.94 55.78
CA ILE A 140 0.50 25.65 55.14
C ILE A 140 -0.82 25.75 54.35
N GLU A 141 -1.80 26.48 54.89
CA GLU A 141 -3.09 26.71 54.27
C GLU A 141 -2.98 27.40 52.90
N GLU A 142 -2.35 28.56 52.85
CA GLU A 142 -2.22 29.38 51.63
C GLU A 142 -1.48 28.61 50.54
N ARG A 143 -0.45 27.86 50.94
CA ARG A 143 0.34 27.06 50.00
C ARG A 143 -0.45 25.90 49.39
N LEU A 144 -1.25 25.20 50.18
CA LEU A 144 -2.11 24.11 49.68
C LEU A 144 -3.22 24.63 48.77
N VAL A 145 -3.83 25.77 49.11
CA VAL A 145 -4.82 26.44 48.26
C VAL A 145 -4.19 26.93 46.94
N ALA A 146 -3.01 27.54 47.01
CA ALA A 146 -2.29 27.99 45.83
C ALA A 146 -1.88 26.80 44.94
N PHE A 147 -1.38 25.72 45.54
CA PHE A 147 -1.02 24.50 44.81
C PHE A 147 -2.22 23.91 44.07
N SER A 148 -3.38 23.79 44.75
CA SER A 148 -4.57 23.18 44.17
C SER A 148 -5.06 23.97 42.95
N ARG A 149 -5.05 25.31 43.03
CA ARG A 149 -5.43 26.18 41.91
C ARG A 149 -4.46 26.04 40.73
N LEU A 150 -3.16 26.10 41.00
CA LEU A 150 -2.13 26.01 39.96
C LEU A 150 -2.13 24.64 39.26
N ALA A 151 -2.39 23.56 40.01
CA ALA A 151 -2.51 22.22 39.44
C ALA A 151 -3.76 22.09 38.55
N GLU A 152 -4.89 22.67 38.96
CA GLU A 152 -6.13 22.68 38.17
C GLU A 152 -5.94 23.41 36.83
N ASP A 153 -5.35 24.61 36.87
CA ASP A 153 -5.09 25.40 35.66
C ASP A 153 -4.20 24.63 34.66
N GLN A 154 -3.13 23.98 35.13
CA GLN A 154 -2.24 23.17 34.31
C GLN A 154 -2.94 21.93 33.70
N ALA A 155 -3.82 21.29 34.46
CA ALA A 155 -4.59 20.13 33.98
C ALA A 155 -5.57 20.52 32.86
N ILE A 156 -6.20 21.70 32.95
CA ILE A 156 -7.10 22.24 31.92
C ILE A 156 -6.32 22.57 30.64
N GLU A 157 -5.15 23.20 30.76
CA GLU A 157 -4.32 23.57 29.61
C GLU A 157 -3.81 22.34 28.85
N SER A 158 -3.30 21.33 29.57
CA SER A 158 -2.85 20.06 29.00
C SER A 158 -3.96 19.30 28.27
N ALA A 159 -5.19 19.33 28.80
CA ALA A 159 -6.33 18.70 28.13
C ALA A 159 -6.74 19.43 26.84
N ARG A 160 -6.69 20.78 26.83
CA ARG A 160 -7.02 21.59 25.65
C ARG A 160 -5.98 21.40 24.53
N SER A 161 -4.69 21.38 24.86
CA SER A 161 -3.62 21.18 23.88
C SER A 161 -3.67 19.80 23.22
N GLY A 162 -3.92 18.74 23.99
CA GLY A 162 -4.10 17.38 23.48
C GLY A 162 -5.29 17.22 22.54
N ALA A 163 -6.39 17.94 22.80
CA ALA A 163 -7.55 17.93 21.90
C ALA A 163 -7.21 18.58 20.54
N ILE A 164 -6.56 19.75 20.56
CA ILE A 164 -6.19 20.48 19.33
C ILE A 164 -5.25 19.65 18.46
N THR A 165 -4.21 19.05 19.02
CA THR A 165 -3.27 18.21 18.26
C THR A 165 -3.98 17.01 17.63
N THR A 166 -4.89 16.36 18.36
CA THR A 166 -5.68 15.23 17.83
C THR A 166 -6.56 15.66 16.64
N TYR A 167 -7.27 16.78 16.75
CA TYR A 167 -8.10 17.29 15.64
C TYR A 167 -7.26 17.66 14.41
N VAL A 168 -6.12 18.34 14.61
CA VAL A 168 -5.21 18.70 13.51
C VAL A 168 -4.68 17.44 12.82
N MET A 169 -4.28 16.42 13.57
CA MET A 169 -3.81 15.14 13.01
C MET A 169 -4.92 14.40 12.26
N LEU A 170 -6.15 14.39 12.76
CA LEU A 170 -7.29 13.78 12.06
C LEU A 170 -7.60 14.50 10.74
N VAL A 171 -7.63 15.84 10.74
CA VAL A 171 -7.85 16.63 9.52
C VAL A 171 -6.73 16.37 8.51
N LEU A 172 -5.47 16.34 8.96
CA LEU A 172 -4.33 16.03 8.10
C LEU A 172 -4.45 14.62 7.49
N LEU A 173 -4.84 13.63 8.28
CA LEU A 173 -5.02 12.25 7.82
C LEU A 173 -6.14 12.16 6.77
N VAL A 174 -7.26 12.86 6.97
CA VAL A 174 -8.36 12.92 5.99
C VAL A 174 -7.89 13.60 4.69
N LEU A 175 -7.12 14.68 4.78
CA LEU A 175 -6.58 15.37 3.60
C LEU A 175 -5.61 14.48 2.81
N VAL A 176 -4.72 13.76 3.49
CA VAL A 176 -3.81 12.80 2.85
C VAL A 176 -4.60 11.67 2.19
N ALA A 177 -5.58 11.09 2.89
CA ALA A 177 -6.43 10.03 2.33
C ALA A 177 -7.20 10.51 1.09
N ALA A 178 -7.74 11.74 1.12
CA ALA A 178 -8.42 12.34 -0.02
C ALA A 178 -7.46 12.59 -1.20
N ALA A 179 -6.25 13.07 -0.94
CA ALA A 179 -5.23 13.29 -1.97
C ALA A 179 -4.79 11.98 -2.65
N VAL A 180 -4.51 10.93 -1.87
CA VAL A 180 -4.14 9.60 -2.39
C VAL A 180 -5.28 9.03 -3.23
N THR A 181 -6.52 9.10 -2.72
CA THR A 181 -7.70 8.62 -3.45
C THR A 181 -7.91 9.39 -4.75
N GLY A 182 -7.79 10.73 -4.71
CA GLY A 182 -7.89 11.58 -5.89
C GLY A 182 -6.84 11.25 -6.96
N LEU A 183 -5.58 11.08 -6.57
CA LEU A 183 -4.49 10.70 -7.47
C LEU A 183 -4.73 9.32 -8.12
N MET A 184 -5.19 8.34 -7.34
CA MET A 184 -5.49 6.99 -7.81
C MET A 184 -6.65 6.94 -8.81
N LEU A 185 -7.69 7.75 -8.61
CA LEU A 185 -8.81 7.85 -9.56
C LEU A 185 -8.39 8.53 -10.87
N VAL A 186 -7.58 9.60 -10.77
CA VAL A 186 -7.04 10.29 -11.95
C VAL A 186 -6.09 9.41 -12.73
N SER A 187 -5.20 8.66 -12.07
CA SER A 187 -4.27 7.75 -12.75
C SER A 187 -5.03 6.63 -13.49
N ARG A 188 -6.05 6.02 -12.86
CA ARG A 188 -6.89 5.00 -13.48
C ARG A 188 -7.66 5.50 -14.70
N THR A 189 -8.26 6.70 -14.61
CA THR A 189 -9.01 7.27 -15.73
C THR A 189 -8.09 7.68 -16.88
N ARG A 190 -6.92 8.27 -16.58
CA ARG A 190 -5.90 8.58 -17.60
C ARG A 190 -5.36 7.33 -18.27
N GLY A 191 -5.10 6.26 -17.51
CA GLY A 191 -4.68 4.96 -18.06
C GLY A 191 -5.71 4.37 -19.01
N ARG A 192 -6.98 4.35 -18.62
CA ARG A 192 -8.08 3.88 -19.48
C ARG A 192 -8.22 4.70 -20.77
N ARG A 193 -8.09 6.03 -20.69
CA ARG A 193 -8.13 6.91 -21.87
C ARG A 193 -6.93 6.72 -22.81
N ARG A 194 -5.75 6.37 -22.28
CA ARG A 194 -4.58 6.03 -23.10
C ARG A 194 -4.80 4.73 -23.86
N LEU A 195 -5.20 3.67 -23.16
CA LEU A 195 -5.48 2.36 -23.77
C LEU A 195 -6.60 2.46 -24.82
N ALA A 196 -7.67 3.21 -24.54
CA ALA A 196 -8.76 3.41 -25.50
C ALA A 196 -8.29 4.11 -26.78
N ARG A 197 -7.41 5.12 -26.67
CA ARG A 197 -6.82 5.80 -27.84
C ARG A 197 -5.91 4.88 -28.64
N GLN A 198 -5.04 4.13 -27.97
CA GLN A 198 -4.14 3.21 -28.65
C GLN A 198 -4.91 2.07 -29.34
N MET A 199 -6.00 1.59 -28.73
CA MET A 199 -6.91 0.63 -29.34
C MET A 199 -7.62 1.21 -30.57
N ALA A 200 -7.98 2.49 -30.54
CA ALA A 200 -8.55 3.18 -31.70
C ALA A 200 -7.52 3.29 -32.84
N GLU A 201 -6.29 3.74 -32.56
CA GLU A 201 -5.20 3.79 -33.54
C GLU A 201 -4.93 2.41 -34.18
N LEU A 202 -4.90 1.36 -33.35
CA LEU A 202 -4.76 -0.02 -33.84
C LEU A 202 -5.93 -0.40 -34.75
N LYS A 203 -7.16 -0.07 -34.36
CA LYS A 203 -8.36 -0.37 -35.15
C LYS A 203 -8.36 0.37 -36.49
N ASP A 204 -7.93 1.62 -36.52
CA ASP A 204 -7.81 2.42 -37.73
C ASP A 204 -6.85 1.75 -38.73
N SER A 205 -5.73 1.19 -38.25
CA SER A 205 -4.76 0.47 -39.09
C SER A 205 -5.36 -0.72 -39.81
N VAL A 206 -6.10 -1.56 -39.09
CA VAL A 206 -6.70 -2.76 -39.68
C VAL A 206 -7.90 -2.40 -40.55
N GLN A 207 -8.62 -1.32 -40.25
CA GLN A 207 -9.67 -0.80 -41.13
C GLN A 207 -9.12 -0.30 -42.46
N GLU A 208 -7.97 0.39 -42.43
CA GLU A 208 -7.23 0.77 -43.65
C GLU A 208 -6.85 -0.48 -44.46
N ASP A 209 -6.32 -1.52 -43.82
CA ASP A 209 -5.91 -2.76 -44.49
C ASP A 209 -7.10 -3.52 -45.09
N VAL A 210 -8.24 -3.57 -44.38
CA VAL A 210 -9.50 -4.15 -44.88
C VAL A 210 -10.04 -3.36 -46.06
N THR A 211 -10.04 -2.04 -45.97
CA THR A 211 -10.47 -1.17 -47.08
C THR A 211 -9.59 -1.40 -48.29
N ARG A 212 -8.27 -1.43 -48.09
CA ARG A 212 -7.29 -1.68 -49.15
C ARG A 212 -7.49 -3.05 -49.80
N LEU A 213 -7.77 -4.10 -49.02
CA LEU A 213 -8.09 -5.42 -49.58
C LEU A 213 -9.35 -5.37 -50.44
N GLY A 214 -10.42 -4.73 -49.96
CA GLY A 214 -11.66 -4.58 -50.73
C GLY A 214 -11.46 -3.82 -52.05
N GLU A 215 -10.69 -2.73 -52.02
CA GLU A 215 -10.30 -1.98 -53.22
C GLU A 215 -9.50 -2.84 -54.20
N ASP A 216 -8.51 -3.59 -53.70
CA ASP A 216 -7.66 -4.42 -54.54
C ASP A 216 -8.44 -5.60 -55.15
N ILE A 217 -9.39 -6.20 -54.41
CA ILE A 217 -10.30 -7.23 -54.93
C ILE A 217 -11.19 -6.64 -56.03
N ALA A 218 -11.78 -5.47 -55.80
CA ALA A 218 -12.62 -4.79 -56.79
C ALA A 218 -11.83 -4.45 -58.06
N ALA A 219 -10.55 -4.08 -57.93
CA ALA A 219 -9.67 -3.76 -59.04
C ALA A 219 -9.31 -4.96 -59.94
N LEU A 220 -9.59 -6.21 -59.52
CA LEU A 220 -9.45 -7.38 -60.40
C LEU A 220 -10.46 -7.37 -61.56
N ASP A 221 -11.55 -6.60 -61.45
CA ASP A 221 -12.62 -6.44 -62.47
C ASP A 221 -13.09 -7.77 -63.08
N LEU A 222 -13.17 -8.82 -62.25
CA LEU A 222 -13.45 -10.16 -62.72
C LEU A 222 -14.94 -10.34 -63.03
N ARG A 223 -15.25 -10.64 -64.30
CA ARG A 223 -16.62 -10.99 -64.72
C ARG A 223 -16.96 -12.42 -64.29
N VAL A 224 -17.38 -12.58 -63.05
CA VAL A 224 -17.71 -13.88 -62.43
C VAL A 224 -18.74 -14.69 -63.24
N THR A 225 -19.65 -14.02 -63.94
CA THR A 225 -20.70 -14.63 -64.77
C THR A 225 -20.24 -15.06 -66.16
N ASP A 226 -18.99 -14.79 -66.54
CA ASP A 226 -18.44 -15.22 -67.83
C ASP A 226 -18.35 -16.76 -67.87
N PRO A 227 -19.02 -17.44 -68.81
CA PRO A 227 -18.92 -18.89 -68.97
C PRO A 227 -17.51 -19.38 -69.32
N GLY A 228 -16.67 -18.54 -69.92
CA GLY A 228 -15.30 -18.85 -70.30
C GLY A 228 -14.28 -18.72 -69.16
N LEU A 229 -14.69 -18.21 -68.00
CA LEU A 229 -13.79 -18.05 -66.85
C LEU A 229 -13.46 -19.41 -66.22
N ASP A 230 -12.17 -19.66 -65.99
CA ASP A 230 -11.65 -20.82 -65.27
C ASP A 230 -12.42 -21.01 -63.93
N PRO A 231 -13.08 -22.15 -63.71
CA PRO A 231 -13.77 -22.43 -62.45
C PRO A 231 -12.89 -22.25 -61.21
N ALA A 232 -11.59 -22.57 -61.30
CA ALA A 232 -10.68 -22.42 -60.17
C ALA A 232 -10.37 -20.94 -59.88
N ALA A 233 -10.27 -20.09 -60.91
CA ALA A 233 -10.14 -18.64 -60.72
C ALA A 233 -11.41 -18.03 -60.10
N ARG A 234 -12.59 -18.53 -60.48
CA ARG A 234 -13.86 -18.13 -59.87
C ARG A 234 -13.92 -18.51 -58.39
N GLU A 235 -13.43 -19.69 -58.05
CA GLU A 235 -13.38 -20.18 -56.66
C GLU A 235 -12.39 -19.39 -55.80
N ASP A 236 -11.18 -19.11 -56.31
CA ASP A 236 -10.21 -18.26 -55.60
C ASP A 236 -10.73 -16.83 -55.40
N TYR A 237 -11.44 -16.26 -56.38
CA TYR A 237 -12.07 -14.95 -56.24
C TYR A 237 -13.16 -14.94 -55.16
N ALA A 238 -13.98 -15.99 -55.10
CA ALA A 238 -14.97 -16.16 -54.03
C ALA A 238 -14.31 -16.25 -52.65
N ARG A 239 -13.23 -17.04 -52.52
CA ARG A 239 -12.46 -17.12 -51.26
C ARG A 239 -11.86 -15.77 -50.84
N ALA A 240 -11.37 -14.98 -51.78
CA ALA A 240 -10.87 -13.64 -51.48
C ALA A 240 -11.98 -12.72 -50.92
N LEU A 241 -13.19 -12.80 -51.47
CA LEU A 241 -14.37 -12.08 -50.94
C LEU A 241 -14.77 -12.57 -49.56
N ASP A 242 -14.79 -13.90 -49.34
CA ASP A 242 -15.09 -14.49 -48.03
C ASP A 242 -14.07 -14.02 -46.97
N SER A 243 -12.79 -13.97 -47.30
CA SER A 243 -11.73 -13.42 -46.45
C SER A 243 -11.94 -11.94 -46.12
N TYR A 244 -12.36 -11.13 -47.10
CA TYR A 244 -12.68 -9.72 -46.88
C TYR A 244 -13.88 -9.55 -45.93
N ASP A 245 -14.94 -10.33 -46.10
CA ASP A 245 -16.10 -10.28 -45.20
C ASP A 245 -15.77 -10.84 -43.80
N ALA A 246 -14.95 -11.88 -43.70
CA ALA A 246 -14.42 -12.38 -42.44
C ALA A 246 -13.59 -11.31 -41.71
N ALA A 247 -12.72 -10.59 -42.43
CA ALA A 247 -11.92 -9.51 -41.86
C ALA A 247 -12.81 -8.36 -41.36
N LYS A 248 -13.84 -7.96 -42.13
CA LYS A 248 -14.83 -6.96 -41.68
C LYS A 248 -15.58 -7.39 -40.42
N ALA A 249 -16.05 -8.64 -40.39
CA ALA A 249 -16.74 -9.18 -39.23
C ALA A 249 -15.83 -9.21 -37.99
N ALA A 250 -14.57 -9.62 -38.16
CA ALA A 250 -13.57 -9.65 -37.09
C ALA A 250 -13.26 -8.23 -36.56
N VAL A 251 -13.12 -7.22 -37.42
CA VAL A 251 -12.93 -5.81 -36.99
C VAL A 251 -14.14 -5.29 -36.20
N ALA A 252 -15.36 -5.64 -36.63
CA ALA A 252 -16.57 -5.26 -35.93
C ALA A 252 -16.67 -5.92 -34.54
N ALA A 253 -16.26 -7.19 -34.45
CA ALA A 253 -16.26 -7.97 -33.21
C ALA A 253 -15.13 -7.60 -32.25
N ALA A 254 -13.98 -7.12 -32.74
CA ALA A 254 -12.79 -6.86 -31.93
C ALA A 254 -13.07 -5.88 -30.76
N ARG A 255 -12.63 -6.29 -29.56
CA ARG A 255 -12.72 -5.52 -28.31
C ARG A 255 -11.36 -5.35 -27.64
N ARG A 256 -10.39 -6.20 -27.97
CA ARG A 256 -9.06 -6.23 -27.39
C ARG A 256 -7.99 -6.29 -28.49
N PRO A 257 -6.74 -5.86 -28.21
CA PRO A 257 -5.65 -5.98 -29.18
C PRO A 257 -5.46 -7.41 -29.67
N GLU A 258 -5.65 -8.41 -28.81
CA GLU A 258 -5.46 -9.83 -29.15
C GLU A 258 -6.38 -10.33 -30.27
N ASP A 259 -7.55 -9.70 -30.42
CA ASP A 259 -8.55 -10.02 -31.44
C ASP A 259 -8.07 -9.63 -32.85
N MET A 260 -7.09 -8.72 -32.96
CA MET A 260 -6.54 -8.26 -34.24
C MET A 260 -5.81 -9.37 -35.01
N ARG A 261 -5.43 -10.45 -34.32
CA ARG A 261 -4.86 -11.62 -34.99
C ARG A 261 -5.86 -12.24 -35.97
N GLU A 262 -7.13 -12.35 -35.60
CA GLU A 262 -8.14 -12.94 -36.50
C GLU A 262 -8.37 -12.06 -37.73
N VAL A 263 -8.37 -10.74 -37.54
CA VAL A 263 -8.51 -9.79 -38.65
C VAL A 263 -7.36 -9.96 -39.64
N THR A 264 -6.12 -9.93 -39.14
CA THR A 264 -4.93 -9.95 -39.99
C THR A 264 -4.64 -11.31 -40.60
N SER A 265 -5.04 -12.42 -39.96
CA SER A 265 -5.04 -13.74 -40.59
C SER A 265 -6.02 -13.79 -41.77
N ALA A 266 -7.25 -13.27 -41.62
CA ALA A 266 -8.21 -13.21 -42.72
C ALA A 266 -7.72 -12.30 -43.86
N LEU A 267 -7.04 -11.18 -43.53
CA LEU A 267 -6.41 -10.32 -44.53
C LEU A 267 -5.31 -11.04 -45.31
N GLU A 268 -4.47 -11.83 -44.65
CA GLU A 268 -3.44 -12.64 -45.32
C GLU A 268 -4.04 -13.70 -46.24
N ASP A 269 -5.06 -14.44 -45.79
CA ASP A 269 -5.80 -15.40 -46.62
C ASP A 269 -6.33 -14.73 -47.90
N GLY A 270 -6.96 -13.56 -47.75
CA GLY A 270 -7.51 -12.81 -48.87
C GLY A 270 -6.43 -12.40 -49.87
N ARG A 271 -5.28 -11.94 -49.38
CA ARG A 271 -4.13 -11.55 -50.22
C ARG A 271 -3.54 -12.74 -50.98
N TYR A 272 -3.48 -13.92 -50.37
CA TYR A 272 -3.05 -15.14 -51.06
C TYR A 272 -4.03 -15.53 -52.18
N HIS A 273 -5.34 -15.55 -51.90
CA HIS A 273 -6.34 -15.88 -52.93
C HIS A 273 -6.36 -14.89 -54.08
N MET A 274 -6.14 -13.60 -53.80
CA MET A 274 -5.93 -12.60 -54.85
C MET A 274 -4.72 -12.91 -55.75
N ALA A 275 -3.60 -13.34 -55.17
CA ALA A 275 -2.43 -13.75 -55.95
C ALA A 275 -2.73 -14.99 -56.81
N ALA A 276 -3.48 -15.96 -56.27
CA ALA A 276 -3.94 -17.12 -57.02
C ALA A 276 -4.86 -16.75 -58.19
N VAL A 277 -5.81 -15.82 -58.01
CA VAL A 277 -6.66 -15.30 -59.10
C VAL A 277 -5.80 -14.68 -60.20
N ARG A 278 -4.85 -13.79 -59.85
CA ARG A 278 -3.98 -13.14 -60.83
C ARG A 278 -3.16 -14.15 -61.63
N ALA A 279 -2.56 -15.14 -60.96
CA ALA A 279 -1.79 -16.19 -61.62
C ALA A 279 -2.66 -16.98 -62.62
N ARG A 280 -3.86 -17.39 -62.23
CA ARG A 280 -4.78 -18.12 -63.12
C ARG A 280 -5.21 -17.30 -64.32
N LEU A 281 -5.53 -16.01 -64.13
CA LEU A 281 -5.88 -15.11 -65.22
C LEU A 281 -4.70 -14.90 -66.19
N ALA A 282 -3.48 -14.90 -65.68
CA ALA A 282 -2.25 -14.83 -66.48
C ALA A 282 -1.83 -16.18 -67.08
N SER A 283 -2.54 -17.27 -66.79
CA SER A 283 -2.13 -18.64 -67.12
C SER A 283 -0.75 -19.03 -66.56
N GLU A 284 -0.40 -18.44 -65.41
CA GLU A 284 0.80 -18.73 -64.64
C GLU A 284 0.51 -19.76 -63.53
N PRO A 285 1.53 -20.49 -63.06
CA PRO A 285 1.38 -21.36 -61.90
C PRO A 285 0.93 -20.57 -60.67
N VAL A 286 -0.04 -21.11 -59.92
CA VAL A 286 -0.46 -20.52 -58.64
C VAL A 286 0.73 -20.50 -57.69
N PRO A 287 1.05 -19.36 -57.06
CA PRO A 287 2.20 -19.27 -56.17
C PRO A 287 2.04 -20.18 -54.96
N GLU A 288 3.16 -20.71 -54.47
CA GLU A 288 3.19 -21.40 -53.18
C GLU A 288 2.74 -20.44 -52.07
N ARG A 289 2.05 -20.98 -51.07
CA ARG A 289 1.65 -20.18 -49.91
C ARG A 289 2.84 -19.94 -48.99
N ARG A 290 3.61 -18.90 -49.31
CA ARG A 290 4.71 -18.37 -48.51
C ARG A 290 4.21 -17.32 -47.50
N PRO A 291 4.98 -17.03 -46.44
CA PRO A 291 4.68 -15.90 -45.56
C PRO A 291 4.50 -14.60 -46.36
N PRO A 292 3.66 -13.66 -45.90
CA PRO A 292 3.48 -12.38 -46.57
C PRO A 292 4.76 -11.54 -46.53
N CYS A 293 4.86 -10.56 -47.42
CA CYS A 293 5.98 -9.61 -47.39
C CYS A 293 6.15 -8.98 -46.01
N PHE A 294 7.34 -9.13 -45.43
CA PHE A 294 7.74 -8.58 -44.14
C PHE A 294 7.65 -7.05 -44.11
N PHE A 295 8.00 -6.38 -45.20
CA PHE A 295 7.98 -4.92 -45.22
C PHE A 295 6.57 -4.36 -45.29
N ASN A 296 5.70 -5.01 -46.07
CA ASN A 296 4.28 -4.66 -46.12
C ASN A 296 3.42 -5.89 -46.42
N PRO A 297 2.73 -6.45 -45.41
CA PRO A 297 1.86 -7.60 -45.62
C PRO A 297 0.73 -7.38 -46.63
N GLN A 298 0.39 -6.13 -46.95
CA GLN A 298 -0.57 -5.80 -48.01
C GLN A 298 -0.07 -6.17 -49.41
N HIS A 299 1.24 -6.37 -49.60
CA HIS A 299 1.80 -6.85 -50.87
C HIS A 299 1.45 -8.31 -51.16
N GLY A 300 0.98 -9.05 -50.16
CA GLY A 300 0.63 -10.47 -50.27
C GLY A 300 1.84 -11.39 -50.11
N PRO A 301 1.77 -12.63 -50.64
CA PRO A 301 2.80 -13.63 -50.41
C PRO A 301 4.17 -13.18 -50.93
N SER A 302 5.21 -13.51 -50.17
CA SER A 302 6.59 -13.26 -50.57
C SER A 302 7.00 -14.06 -51.81
N ALA A 303 7.95 -13.52 -52.55
CA ALA A 303 8.56 -14.20 -53.71
C ALA A 303 9.87 -14.90 -53.32
N ARG A 304 10.68 -14.27 -52.45
CA ARG A 304 11.96 -14.78 -51.96
C ARG A 304 12.28 -14.19 -50.59
N ASP A 305 13.28 -14.75 -49.91
CA ASP A 305 13.82 -14.20 -48.69
C ASP A 305 15.03 -13.31 -49.02
N VAL A 306 15.16 -12.17 -48.35
CA VAL A 306 16.28 -11.22 -48.53
C VAL A 306 16.97 -10.92 -47.20
N VAL A 307 18.27 -10.69 -47.26
CA VAL A 307 19.05 -10.29 -46.07
C VAL A 307 18.83 -8.81 -45.80
N TRP A 308 18.24 -8.50 -44.64
CA TRP A 308 17.94 -7.14 -44.22
C TRP A 308 18.24 -6.94 -42.73
N ALA A 309 18.54 -5.71 -42.35
CA ALA A 309 18.68 -5.29 -40.96
C ALA A 309 17.90 -3.98 -40.72
N PRO A 310 17.16 -3.86 -39.60
CA PRO A 310 16.63 -2.56 -39.18
C PRO A 310 17.79 -1.65 -38.78
N PRO A 311 17.59 -0.31 -38.75
CA PRO A 311 18.62 0.63 -38.32
C PRO A 311 19.23 0.24 -36.96
N GLY A 312 20.54 -0.03 -36.94
CA GLY A 312 21.27 -0.44 -35.73
C GLY A 312 21.05 -1.90 -35.29
N GLY A 313 20.34 -2.71 -36.06
CA GLY A 313 20.09 -4.12 -35.79
C GLY A 313 21.01 -5.08 -36.55
N THR A 314 20.77 -6.37 -36.35
CA THR A 314 21.55 -7.45 -36.98
C THR A 314 20.91 -7.89 -38.30
N PRO A 315 21.70 -8.11 -39.38
CA PRO A 315 21.23 -8.71 -40.62
C PRO A 315 20.61 -10.10 -40.43
N ARG A 316 19.55 -10.36 -41.18
CA ARG A 316 18.77 -11.61 -41.13
C ARG A 316 17.93 -11.78 -42.40
N GLU A 317 17.51 -13.00 -42.68
CA GLU A 317 16.59 -13.27 -43.78
C GLU A 317 15.15 -12.89 -43.40
N VAL A 318 14.48 -12.15 -44.27
CA VAL A 318 13.06 -11.81 -44.16
C VAL A 318 12.34 -12.07 -45.49
N PRO A 319 11.10 -12.58 -45.48
CA PRO A 319 10.31 -12.83 -46.68
C PRO A 319 9.91 -11.50 -47.32
N ALA A 320 10.17 -11.33 -48.61
CA ALA A 320 9.87 -10.10 -49.33
C ALA A 320 9.14 -10.39 -50.64
N CYS A 321 8.23 -9.50 -51.03
CA CYS A 321 7.67 -9.51 -52.39
C CYS A 321 8.77 -9.17 -53.40
N ALA A 322 8.53 -9.43 -54.69
CA ALA A 322 9.55 -9.19 -55.72
C ALA A 322 10.07 -7.74 -55.74
N ALA A 323 9.18 -6.76 -55.56
CA ALA A 323 9.51 -5.34 -55.56
C ALA A 323 10.34 -4.91 -54.34
N ASP A 324 9.92 -5.29 -53.13
CA ASP A 324 10.68 -4.94 -51.91
C ASP A 324 12.01 -5.69 -51.85
N ALA A 325 12.06 -6.92 -52.36
CA ALA A 325 13.30 -7.68 -52.47
C ALA A 325 14.31 -6.98 -53.40
N GLU A 326 13.85 -6.51 -54.56
CA GLU A 326 14.68 -5.74 -55.50
C GLU A 326 15.14 -4.41 -54.90
N ALA A 327 14.26 -3.71 -54.18
CA ALA A 327 14.61 -2.47 -53.49
C ALA A 327 15.73 -2.69 -52.46
N VAL A 328 15.57 -3.68 -51.59
CA VAL A 328 16.55 -3.99 -50.53
C VAL A 328 17.88 -4.46 -51.12
N GLU A 329 17.86 -5.36 -52.11
CA GLU A 329 19.07 -5.84 -52.78
C GLU A 329 19.79 -4.71 -53.55
N GLY A 330 19.04 -3.74 -54.06
CA GLY A 330 19.55 -2.52 -54.69
C GLY A 330 20.01 -1.44 -53.70
N GLY A 331 19.84 -1.65 -52.39
CA GLY A 331 20.20 -0.69 -51.34
C GLY A 331 19.22 0.48 -51.18
N ALA A 332 18.02 0.36 -51.74
CA ALA A 332 16.91 1.30 -51.53
C ALA A 332 16.05 0.87 -50.33
N ASP A 333 15.28 1.81 -49.80
CA ASP A 333 14.31 1.52 -48.74
C ASP A 333 13.13 0.71 -49.30
N PRO A 334 12.70 -0.38 -48.62
CA PRO A 334 11.49 -1.11 -49.00
C PRO A 334 10.23 -0.29 -48.70
N ASP A 335 9.13 -0.60 -49.36
CA ASP A 335 7.85 0.06 -49.08
C ASP A 335 7.22 -0.51 -47.80
N ALA A 336 7.54 0.13 -46.68
CA ALA A 336 7.16 -0.32 -45.35
C ALA A 336 5.70 0.03 -44.99
N ARG A 337 4.95 -0.92 -44.42
CA ARG A 337 3.61 -0.66 -43.88
C ARG A 337 3.68 0.26 -42.65
N LEU A 338 3.25 1.51 -42.85
CA LEU A 338 3.25 2.54 -41.80
C LEU A 338 1.91 2.63 -41.05
N VAL A 339 1.92 2.33 -39.75
CA VAL A 339 0.74 2.37 -38.86
C VAL A 339 0.78 3.59 -37.92
N PRO A 340 -0.38 4.15 -37.50
CA PRO A 340 -0.45 5.26 -36.58
C PRO A 340 -0.09 4.84 -35.14
N VAL A 341 0.82 5.59 -34.52
CA VAL A 341 1.23 5.44 -33.13
C VAL A 341 1.46 6.82 -32.54
N GLY A 342 0.62 7.20 -31.58
CA GLY A 342 0.79 8.46 -30.84
C GLY A 342 0.81 9.70 -31.74
N GLY A 343 0.02 9.70 -32.82
CA GLY A 343 -0.07 10.80 -33.79
C GLY A 343 1.03 10.82 -34.87
N THR A 344 1.95 9.86 -34.88
CA THR A 344 2.96 9.68 -35.95
C THR A 344 2.73 8.36 -36.69
N ARG A 345 3.18 8.23 -37.94
CA ARG A 345 3.18 6.92 -38.63
C ARG A 345 4.56 6.29 -38.57
N ARG A 346 4.61 5.00 -38.25
CA ARG A 346 5.86 4.22 -38.10
C ARG A 346 5.67 2.86 -38.74
N PRO A 347 6.75 2.20 -39.20
CA PRO A 347 6.65 0.81 -39.63
C PRO A 347 6.01 -0.08 -38.57
N TYR A 348 5.19 -1.05 -38.95
CA TYR A 348 4.42 -1.84 -37.99
C TYR A 348 5.30 -2.64 -37.01
N TRP A 349 6.51 -3.04 -37.43
CA TRP A 349 7.51 -3.67 -36.55
C TRP A 349 8.11 -2.72 -35.51
N ASP A 350 7.94 -1.41 -35.69
CA ASP A 350 8.38 -0.37 -34.77
C ASP A 350 7.22 0.34 -34.04
N ALA A 351 6.01 -0.23 -34.13
CA ALA A 351 4.79 0.36 -33.59
C ALA A 351 4.54 0.04 -32.10
N GLY A 352 5.45 -0.74 -31.49
CA GLY A 352 5.40 -1.10 -30.07
C GLY A 352 4.47 -2.27 -29.72
N PRO A 353 4.37 -2.63 -28.42
CA PRO A 353 3.80 -3.89 -27.97
C PRO A 353 2.34 -4.14 -28.39
N LEU A 354 1.54 -3.09 -28.52
CA LEU A 354 0.11 -3.22 -28.86
C LEU A 354 -0.13 -3.74 -30.28
N TYR A 355 0.85 -3.60 -31.17
CA TYR A 355 0.79 -4.13 -32.52
C TYR A 355 1.26 -5.58 -32.62
N ALA A 356 1.73 -6.21 -31.53
CA ALA A 356 2.18 -7.61 -31.54
C ALA A 356 1.10 -8.58 -32.02
N PRO A 357 -0.18 -8.50 -31.58
CA PRO A 357 -1.21 -9.37 -32.10
C PRO A 357 -1.57 -9.04 -33.56
N TYR A 358 -1.50 -7.77 -33.97
CA TYR A 358 -1.71 -7.37 -35.36
C TYR A 358 -0.65 -7.99 -36.27
N ALA A 359 0.63 -7.85 -35.94
CA ALA A 359 1.71 -8.49 -36.69
C ALA A 359 1.57 -10.02 -36.64
N GLY A 360 1.30 -10.57 -35.46
CA GLY A 360 1.18 -12.01 -35.22
C GLY A 360 0.12 -12.72 -36.05
N GLY A 361 -0.98 -12.06 -36.42
CA GLY A 361 -2.03 -12.68 -37.23
C GLY A 361 -1.61 -12.91 -38.68
N TYR A 362 -0.85 -11.99 -39.28
CA TYR A 362 -0.30 -12.17 -40.64
C TYR A 362 0.61 -13.40 -40.76
N TYR A 363 1.32 -13.78 -39.70
CA TYR A 363 2.30 -14.86 -39.73
C TYR A 363 1.82 -16.14 -39.04
N ARG A 364 0.58 -16.18 -38.54
CA ARG A 364 0.03 -17.29 -37.75
C ARG A 364 0.18 -18.65 -38.46
N GLY A 365 -0.09 -18.70 -39.77
CA GLY A 365 0.00 -19.94 -40.57
C GLY A 365 1.43 -20.42 -40.87
N PHE A 366 2.46 -19.64 -40.50
CA PHE A 366 3.83 -19.83 -40.94
C PHE A 366 4.82 -20.01 -39.77
N GLY A 367 4.35 -20.53 -38.64
CA GLY A 367 5.15 -20.59 -37.40
C GLY A 367 4.93 -19.41 -36.46
N GLY A 368 4.03 -18.48 -36.81
CA GLY A 368 3.49 -17.47 -35.90
C GLY A 368 4.56 -16.60 -35.24
N VAL A 369 4.55 -16.60 -33.91
CA VAL A 369 5.44 -15.79 -33.09
C VAL A 369 6.91 -16.21 -33.23
N ASP A 370 7.20 -17.48 -33.55
CA ASP A 370 8.59 -17.96 -33.64
C ASP A 370 9.28 -17.40 -34.89
N LEU A 371 8.56 -17.40 -36.02
CA LEU A 371 9.01 -16.80 -37.28
C LEU A 371 9.23 -15.29 -37.11
N LEU A 372 8.23 -14.61 -36.54
CA LEU A 372 8.29 -13.17 -36.28
C LEU A 372 9.42 -12.80 -35.31
N SER A 373 9.64 -13.59 -34.26
CA SER A 373 10.68 -13.30 -33.26
C SER A 373 12.07 -13.26 -33.89
N GLY A 374 12.38 -14.17 -34.83
CA GLY A 374 13.63 -14.15 -35.59
C GLY A 374 13.72 -12.93 -36.52
N MET A 375 12.62 -12.58 -37.19
CA MET A 375 12.53 -11.46 -38.15
C MET A 375 12.46 -10.08 -37.49
N LEU A 376 12.23 -10.00 -36.19
CA LEU A 376 12.04 -8.73 -35.47
C LEU A 376 13.21 -8.40 -34.53
N ILE A 377 14.27 -9.20 -34.48
CA ILE A 377 15.45 -8.92 -33.63
C ILE A 377 15.97 -7.49 -33.89
N GLY A 378 16.12 -6.70 -32.84
CA GLY A 378 16.57 -5.29 -32.95
C GLY A 378 15.49 -4.29 -33.40
N THR A 379 14.23 -4.69 -33.50
CA THR A 379 13.07 -3.78 -33.61
C THR A 379 12.40 -3.59 -32.25
N THR A 380 11.58 -2.56 -32.11
CA THR A 380 10.84 -2.36 -30.84
C THR A 380 9.87 -3.51 -30.57
N LEU A 381 9.28 -4.11 -31.61
CA LEU A 381 8.36 -5.24 -31.47
C LEU A 381 9.10 -6.53 -31.12
N GLY A 382 10.29 -6.75 -31.69
CA GLY A 382 11.12 -7.89 -31.34
C GLY A 382 11.55 -7.90 -29.87
N ALA A 383 11.88 -6.73 -29.31
CA ALA A 383 12.22 -6.61 -27.88
C ALA A 383 11.09 -7.08 -26.94
N VAL A 384 9.83 -7.02 -27.41
CA VAL A 384 8.65 -7.49 -26.67
C VAL A 384 8.43 -8.99 -26.87
N LEU A 385 8.68 -9.50 -28.09
CA LEU A 385 8.41 -10.88 -28.47
C LEU A 385 9.49 -11.89 -28.03
N THR A 386 10.72 -11.45 -27.78
CA THR A 386 11.82 -12.29 -27.27
C THR A 386 12.16 -11.97 -25.81
N PRO A 387 11.60 -12.69 -24.82
CA PRO A 387 11.98 -12.50 -23.41
C PRO A 387 13.40 -13.05 -23.22
N GLY A 388 14.38 -12.18 -23.00
CA GLY A 388 15.75 -12.56 -22.60
C GLY A 388 16.90 -12.09 -23.50
N TRP A 389 16.63 -11.49 -24.66
CA TRP A 389 17.66 -10.96 -25.58
C TRP A 389 17.59 -9.43 -25.79
N GLY A 390 16.76 -8.74 -24.98
CA GLY A 390 16.72 -7.28 -24.95
C GLY A 390 17.89 -6.71 -24.17
N LEU A 391 18.96 -6.33 -24.87
CA LEU A 391 19.93 -5.34 -24.37
C LEU A 391 19.14 -4.14 -23.83
N GLY A 392 19.44 -3.74 -22.60
CA GLY A 392 18.69 -2.75 -21.81
C GLY A 392 18.62 -1.36 -22.42
N ALA A 393 17.77 -1.17 -23.41
CA ALA A 393 17.48 0.12 -24.00
C ALA A 393 15.98 0.40 -23.91
N HIS A 394 15.63 1.34 -23.03
CA HIS A 394 14.34 2.01 -22.84
C HIS A 394 13.39 1.43 -21.78
N GLY A 395 13.94 1.14 -20.60
CA GLY A 395 13.21 1.14 -19.32
C GLY A 395 13.15 2.49 -18.61
N ASP A 396 13.90 3.51 -19.06
CA ASP A 396 13.98 4.85 -18.42
C ASP A 396 12.85 5.81 -18.85
N GLN A 397 11.67 5.31 -19.20
CA GLN A 397 10.49 6.16 -19.39
C GLN A 397 9.23 5.69 -18.66
N LEU A 398 9.39 4.79 -17.68
CA LEU A 398 8.44 4.65 -16.57
C LEU A 398 8.91 5.48 -15.37
N GLY A 399 9.15 6.78 -15.62
CA GLY A 399 9.30 7.80 -14.60
C GLY A 399 7.94 8.08 -13.94
N GLY A 400 7.59 7.27 -12.95
CA GLY A 400 6.68 7.64 -11.88
C GLY A 400 7.40 7.30 -10.59
N ASP A 401 7.81 8.34 -9.86
CA ASP A 401 8.53 8.28 -8.59
C ASP A 401 8.01 7.16 -7.67
N ALA A 402 8.64 5.99 -7.77
CA ALA A 402 8.70 5.04 -6.67
C ALA A 402 9.81 5.56 -5.75
N GLY A 403 9.45 6.59 -4.98
CA GLY A 403 10.24 7.02 -3.85
C GLY A 403 10.49 5.80 -2.98
N ASP A 404 11.77 5.45 -2.89
CA ASP A 404 12.43 4.84 -1.76
C ASP A 404 11.61 4.96 -0.46
N LEU A 405 10.81 3.93 -0.19
CA LEU A 405 10.22 3.62 1.11
C LEU A 405 10.41 2.11 1.34
N GLY A 406 11.63 1.64 1.13
CA GLY A 406 12.12 0.35 1.63
C GLY A 406 12.63 0.48 3.06
N GLY A 407 11.86 1.13 3.95
CA GLY A 407 12.16 1.28 5.36
C GLY A 407 11.48 0.17 6.16
N GLY A 408 12.28 -0.62 6.87
CA GLY A 408 11.85 -1.79 7.63
C GLY A 408 10.73 -1.52 8.63
N TRP A 409 9.71 -2.37 8.58
CA TRP A 409 8.73 -2.54 9.64
C TRP A 409 9.08 -3.83 10.39
N ASP A 410 9.89 -3.65 11.43
CA ASP A 410 10.22 -4.66 12.41
C ASP A 410 9.01 -4.84 13.35
N PHE A 411 8.14 -5.81 13.04
CA PHE A 411 7.19 -6.32 14.01
C PHE A 411 7.76 -7.61 14.61
N GLY A 412 8.54 -7.42 15.65
CA GLY A 412 8.87 -8.46 16.61
C GLY A 412 7.63 -8.91 17.38
N SER A 413 7.20 -10.13 17.12
CA SER A 413 6.51 -11.02 18.08
C SER A 413 6.95 -12.42 17.69
N GLY A 414 7.85 -13.07 18.43
CA GLY A 414 7.55 -13.55 19.77
C GLY A 414 7.30 -15.06 19.65
N ASP A 415 8.40 -15.81 19.73
CA ASP A 415 8.51 -17.08 20.44
C ASP A 415 7.38 -18.11 20.27
N PHE A 416 7.58 -19.06 19.34
CA PHE A 416 7.07 -20.43 19.49
C PHE A 416 8.14 -21.42 19.04
N GLY A 417 8.81 -22.00 20.04
CA GLY A 417 9.75 -23.10 19.89
C GLY A 417 9.09 -24.44 19.59
N GLY A 418 9.92 -25.34 19.08
CA GLY A 418 9.64 -26.75 18.77
C GLY A 418 10.34 -27.10 17.45
N GLY A 419 11.51 -27.75 17.42
CA GLY A 419 11.97 -28.84 18.25
C GLY A 419 11.92 -30.14 17.45
N PHE A 420 12.81 -30.30 16.47
CA PHE A 420 13.18 -31.56 15.79
C PHE A 420 14.62 -31.33 15.28
N GLY A 421 15.68 -32.05 15.65
CA GLY A 421 15.80 -33.34 16.30
C GLY A 421 15.87 -34.45 15.25
N GLY A 422 17.08 -34.84 14.82
CA GLY A 422 17.31 -36.14 14.16
C GLY A 422 18.39 -36.13 13.09
N ASP A 423 19.46 -36.87 13.37
CA ASP A 423 20.70 -37.08 12.62
C ASP A 423 20.58 -37.83 11.28
N PHE A 424 21.74 -37.84 10.59
CA PHE A 424 22.26 -38.69 9.50
C PHE A 424 22.16 -38.17 8.07
#